data_AF-A0A8X8IXA7-F1
#
_entry.id   AF-A0A8X8IXA7-F1
#
_cell.length_a   1.000
_cell.length_b   1.000
_cell.length_c   1.000
_cell.angle_alpha   90.00
_cell.angle_beta   90.00
_cell.angle_gamma   90.00
#
_symmetry.space_group_name_H-M   'P 1'
#
loop_
_entity.id
_entity.type
_entity.pdbx_description
1 polymer ?
#
loop_
_entity_poly.entity_id
_entity_poly.type
_entity_poly.pdbx_seq_one_letter_code
_entity_poly.pdbx_strand_id
1 'polypeptide(L)'
;MESLINLVLCVLFTSLLVKILHFIARGSKTESSGKLPPGPAALPIIGSLLDLGDKPHKSLARLAKIHGPLMSLKLGQITTVVVSSSTLAKEVLQKHDVSFSNRTIPDAIRAHKHHEVGLPWVPIAMRWRNLRKVCNSYIFTNQKLDANQDLRRKKIQELVALVQEHCLAGEAMDIGQAAFTTAVNALSNSIFSLNLSDSNSDTASQLKEVVGCIMEEAGKPNLADYFPVLRGVDLQGIKRRMAIHFGKILNIFDGIVNERLQLRKMQGYVPVNDMLDTLLTISEDNNEGIMETSQIKHLFLVTSFSPPFTNCFIYVFHLKFSNFLLF
;
A
#
# COMPACT_ATOMS: atom_id res chain seq x y z
N MET A 1 -24.38 -37.47 -31.40
CA MET A 1 -23.83 -36.13 -31.12
C MET A 1 -23.15 -36.09 -29.75
N GLU A 2 -23.83 -36.51 -28.68
CA GLU A 2 -23.29 -36.56 -27.31
C GLU A 2 -22.02 -37.43 -27.15
N SER A 3 -21.98 -38.62 -27.76
CA SER A 3 -20.81 -39.51 -27.72
C SER A 3 -19.55 -38.87 -28.34
N LEU A 4 -19.72 -38.10 -29.43
CA LEU A 4 -18.63 -37.39 -30.09
C LEU A 4 -18.10 -36.24 -29.22
N ILE A 5 -19.00 -35.51 -28.55
CA ILE A 5 -18.65 -34.42 -27.63
C ILE A 5 -17.87 -34.97 -26.43
N ASN A 6 -18.32 -36.08 -25.84
CA ASN A 6 -17.63 -36.72 -24.70
C ASN A 6 -16.22 -37.21 -25.08
N LEU A 7 -16.06 -37.77 -26.28
CA LEU A 7 -14.77 -38.20 -26.79
C LEU A 7 -13.80 -37.02 -26.96
N VAL A 8 -14.28 -35.92 -27.55
CA VAL A 8 -13.47 -34.69 -27.72
C VAL A 8 -13.06 -34.12 -26.37
N LEU A 9 -13.97 -34.05 -25.39
CA LEU A 9 -13.66 -33.59 -24.03
C LEU A 9 -12.63 -34.49 -23.33
N CYS A 10 -12.73 -35.81 -23.48
CA CYS A 10 -11.75 -36.75 -22.94
C CYS A 10 -10.36 -36.57 -23.57
N VAL A 11 -10.29 -36.38 -24.90
CA VAL A 11 -9.02 -36.14 -25.60
C VAL A 11 -8.38 -34.81 -25.17
N LEU A 12 -9.18 -33.75 -25.00
CA LEU A 12 -8.70 -32.47 -24.50
C LEU A 12 -8.21 -32.57 -23.05
N PHE A 13 -8.95 -33.28 -22.19
CA PHE A 13 -8.58 -33.46 -20.78
C PHE A 13 -7.30 -34.30 -20.61
N THR A 14 -7.19 -35.41 -21.36
CA THR A 14 -5.99 -36.26 -21.37
C THR A 14 -4.78 -35.53 -21.95
N SER A 15 -4.95 -34.76 -23.04
CA SER A 15 -3.89 -33.90 -23.59
C SER A 15 -3.43 -32.85 -22.58
N LEU A 16 -4.37 -32.23 -21.85
CA LEU A 16 -4.06 -31.28 -20.78
C LEU A 16 -3.31 -31.96 -19.62
N LEU A 17 -3.76 -33.13 -19.18
CA LEU A 17 -3.09 -33.92 -18.14
C LEU A 17 -1.68 -34.32 -18.53
N VAL A 18 -1.46 -34.79 -19.77
CA VAL A 18 -0.13 -35.16 -20.26
C VAL A 18 0.78 -33.94 -20.34
N LYS A 19 0.27 -32.77 -20.75
CA LYS A 19 1.04 -31.52 -20.73
C LYS A 19 1.40 -31.09 -19.30
N ILE A 20 0.49 -31.24 -18.35
CA ILE A 20 0.72 -30.96 -16.93
C ILE A 20 1.77 -31.93 -16.37
N LEU A 21 1.63 -33.24 -16.60
CA LEU A 21 2.57 -34.27 -16.17
C LEU A 21 3.95 -34.06 -16.80
N HIS A 22 4.03 -33.72 -18.08
CA HIS A 22 5.29 -33.43 -18.75
C HIS A 22 5.93 -32.14 -18.21
N PHE A 23 5.13 -31.12 -17.91
CA PHE A 23 5.60 -29.88 -17.28
C PHE A 23 6.12 -30.13 -15.86
N ILE A 24 5.42 -30.94 -15.06
CA ILE A 24 5.84 -31.38 -13.72
C ILE A 24 7.13 -32.20 -13.81
N ALA A 25 7.21 -33.16 -14.75
CA ALA A 25 8.38 -34.01 -14.94
C ALA A 25 9.61 -33.24 -15.49
N ARG A 26 9.38 -32.14 -16.22
CA ARG A 26 10.43 -31.18 -16.60
C ARG A 26 10.78 -30.20 -15.48
N GLY A 27 9.96 -30.10 -14.45
CA GLY A 27 10.15 -29.25 -13.29
C GLY A 27 11.15 -29.85 -12.30
N SER A 28 12.44 -29.72 -12.62
CA SER A 28 13.59 -29.63 -11.69
C SER A 28 14.89 -29.99 -12.44
N LYS A 29 15.14 -29.31 -13.56
CA LYS A 29 16.52 -28.96 -13.88
C LYS A 29 16.61 -27.48 -13.57
N THR A 30 17.12 -27.17 -12.38
CA THR A 30 17.61 -25.84 -12.07
C THR A 30 18.69 -25.52 -13.09
N GLU A 31 18.30 -24.91 -14.21
CA GLU A 31 19.25 -24.30 -15.12
C GLU A 31 20.08 -23.32 -14.31
N SER A 32 21.38 -23.59 -14.29
CA SER A 32 22.40 -22.86 -13.54
C SER A 32 22.68 -21.51 -14.19
N SER A 33 21.70 -20.60 -14.19
CA SER A 33 21.90 -19.21 -14.61
C SER A 33 21.93 -18.29 -13.38
N GLY A 34 23.12 -18.14 -12.79
CA GLY A 34 23.39 -17.26 -11.64
C GLY A 34 23.02 -17.89 -10.29
N LYS A 35 23.92 -17.83 -9.32
CA LYS A 35 23.72 -18.42 -7.98
C LYS A 35 22.63 -17.65 -7.22
N LEU A 36 21.38 -18.09 -7.34
CA LEU A 36 20.32 -17.62 -6.45
C LEU A 36 20.61 -18.07 -5.00
N PRO A 37 20.22 -17.28 -4.00
CA PRO A 37 20.24 -17.72 -2.61
C PRO A 37 19.48 -19.04 -2.42
N PRO A 38 19.85 -19.86 -1.41
CA PRO A 38 19.17 -21.12 -1.11
C PRO A 38 17.68 -20.91 -0.80
N GLY A 39 16.86 -21.95 -0.85
CA GLY A 39 15.44 -21.83 -0.53
C GLY A 39 14.70 -23.15 -0.56
N PRO A 40 13.42 -23.18 -0.14
CA PRO A 40 12.59 -24.36 -0.25
C PRO A 40 12.41 -24.78 -1.71
N ALA A 41 12.26 -26.08 -1.93
CA ALA A 41 12.00 -26.61 -3.26
C ALA A 41 10.64 -26.11 -3.78
N ALA A 42 10.64 -25.49 -4.95
CA ALA A 42 9.44 -24.91 -5.54
C ALA A 42 8.59 -25.98 -6.23
N LEU A 43 7.30 -26.05 -5.89
CA LEU A 43 6.35 -26.90 -6.62
C LEU A 43 6.13 -26.39 -8.06
N PRO A 44 5.82 -27.25 -9.03
CA PRO A 44 5.45 -26.83 -10.37
C PRO A 44 4.28 -25.84 -10.34
N ILE A 45 4.36 -24.80 -11.17
CA ILE A 45 3.35 -23.72 -11.35
C ILE A 45 3.19 -22.80 -10.12
N ILE A 46 2.90 -23.35 -8.95
CA ILE A 46 2.54 -22.61 -7.73
C ILE A 46 3.80 -22.15 -6.96
N GLY A 47 4.89 -22.88 -7.07
CA GLY A 47 6.12 -22.63 -6.31
C GLY A 47 5.94 -22.86 -4.81
N SER A 48 6.43 -21.93 -3.99
CA SER A 48 6.43 -21.93 -2.53
C SER A 48 5.22 -21.19 -1.93
N LEU A 49 4.16 -20.90 -2.71
CA LEU A 49 2.97 -20.20 -2.19
C LEU A 49 2.29 -20.97 -1.06
N LEU A 50 2.30 -22.31 -1.11
CA LEU A 50 1.67 -23.15 -0.08
C LEU A 50 2.45 -23.14 1.25
N ASP A 51 3.74 -22.81 1.20
CA ASP A 51 4.59 -22.72 2.40
C ASP A 51 4.27 -21.48 3.25
N LEU A 52 3.56 -20.50 2.68
CA LEU A 52 3.28 -19.21 3.32
C LEU A 52 2.13 -19.28 4.32
N GLY A 53 1.05 -20.01 4.00
CA GLY A 53 -0.16 -20.09 4.83
C GLY A 53 -0.77 -18.71 5.13
N ASP A 54 -1.57 -18.65 6.19
CA ASP A 54 -2.38 -17.48 6.57
C ASP A 54 -1.59 -16.42 7.37
N LYS A 55 -0.39 -16.77 7.85
CA LYS A 55 0.51 -15.84 8.58
C LYS A 55 1.90 -15.87 7.99
N PRO A 56 2.13 -15.29 6.80
CA PRO A 56 3.34 -15.65 6.12
C PRO A 56 4.62 -15.06 6.74
N HIS A 57 4.56 -14.08 7.65
CA HIS A 57 5.75 -13.55 8.35
C HIS A 57 6.31 -14.65 9.22
N LYS A 58 5.42 -15.40 9.89
CA LYS A 58 5.80 -16.50 10.76
C LYS A 58 6.37 -17.66 9.94
N SER A 59 5.77 -17.93 8.78
CA SER A 59 6.26 -18.95 7.85
C SER A 59 7.63 -18.59 7.29
N LEU A 60 7.81 -17.34 6.84
CA LEU A 60 9.07 -16.82 6.33
C LEU A 60 10.17 -16.80 7.40
N ALA A 61 9.86 -16.37 8.62
CA ALA A 61 10.80 -16.43 9.74
C ALA A 61 11.23 -17.87 10.06
N ARG A 62 10.32 -18.85 9.92
CA ARG A 62 10.63 -20.27 10.10
C ARG A 62 11.50 -20.80 8.96
N LEU A 63 11.16 -20.48 7.72
CA LEU A 63 11.95 -20.85 6.54
C LEU A 63 13.36 -20.24 6.59
N ALA A 64 13.51 -19.01 7.08
CA ALA A 64 14.81 -18.36 7.25
C ALA A 64 15.70 -19.09 8.27
N LYS A 65 15.14 -19.73 9.30
CA LYS A 65 15.91 -20.59 10.22
C LYS A 65 16.44 -21.86 9.55
N ILE A 66 15.80 -22.32 8.47
CA ILE A 66 16.16 -23.55 7.76
C ILE A 66 17.11 -23.25 6.60
N HIS A 67 16.79 -22.23 5.78
CA HIS A 67 17.50 -21.90 4.55
C HIS A 67 18.53 -20.77 4.71
N GLY A 68 18.52 -20.08 5.84
CA GLY A 68 19.42 -18.97 6.15
C GLY A 68 18.77 -17.59 5.97
N PRO A 69 19.50 -16.53 6.37
CA PRO A 69 18.98 -15.16 6.42
C PRO A 69 18.86 -14.47 5.06
N LEU A 70 19.32 -15.13 3.99
CA LEU A 70 19.11 -14.75 2.60
C LEU A 70 18.62 -15.98 1.85
N MET A 71 17.35 -15.98 1.46
CA MET A 71 16.75 -17.14 0.79
C MET A 71 15.89 -16.76 -0.42
N SER A 72 15.72 -17.68 -1.37
CA SER A 72 14.88 -17.48 -2.56
C SER A 72 13.60 -18.29 -2.46
N LEU A 73 12.48 -17.69 -2.86
CA LEU A 73 11.16 -18.31 -2.97
C LEU A 73 10.62 -18.10 -4.37
N LYS A 74 9.86 -19.08 -4.86
CA LYS A 74 9.11 -18.93 -6.11
C LYS A 74 7.64 -18.73 -5.78
N LEU A 75 7.11 -17.52 -5.94
CA LEU A 75 5.70 -17.22 -5.65
C LEU A 75 4.92 -17.20 -6.96
N GLY A 76 4.33 -18.35 -7.33
CA GLY A 76 3.81 -18.57 -8.68
C GLY A 76 4.91 -18.43 -9.72
N GLN A 77 4.79 -17.46 -10.61
CA GLN A 77 5.81 -17.15 -11.63
C GLN A 77 6.87 -16.16 -11.13
N ILE A 78 6.68 -15.53 -9.97
CA ILE A 78 7.58 -14.47 -9.47
C ILE A 78 8.64 -15.02 -8.53
N THR A 79 9.91 -14.91 -8.90
CA THR A 79 11.03 -15.22 -7.99
C THR A 79 11.15 -14.08 -6.97
N THR A 80 11.28 -14.42 -5.70
CA THR A 80 11.31 -13.49 -4.57
C THR A 80 12.46 -13.85 -3.64
N VAL A 81 13.34 -12.90 -3.32
CA VAL A 81 14.41 -13.08 -2.33
C VAL A 81 13.92 -12.55 -0.99
N VAL A 82 14.20 -13.27 0.09
CA VAL A 82 13.82 -12.91 1.45
C VAL A 82 15.07 -12.59 2.23
N VAL A 83 15.07 -11.45 2.91
CA VAL A 83 16.16 -10.96 3.76
C VAL A 83 15.65 -10.92 5.19
N SER A 84 16.30 -11.68 6.07
CA SER A 84 15.87 -11.91 7.46
C SER A 84 17.00 -11.70 8.47
N SER A 85 17.90 -10.76 8.19
CA SER A 85 18.89 -10.30 9.17
C SER A 85 19.15 -8.80 9.02
N SER A 86 19.45 -8.14 10.14
CA SER A 86 19.74 -6.70 10.17
C SER A 86 20.98 -6.35 9.34
N THR A 87 22.02 -7.18 9.37
CA THR A 87 23.23 -6.98 8.58
C THR A 87 22.93 -6.99 7.08
N LEU A 88 22.19 -7.98 6.59
CA LEU A 88 21.81 -8.04 5.17
C LEU A 88 20.79 -6.96 4.78
N ALA A 89 19.86 -6.62 5.68
CA ALA A 89 18.95 -5.52 5.46
C ALA A 89 19.72 -4.20 5.28
N LYS A 90 20.80 -3.99 6.04
CA LYS A 90 21.71 -2.84 5.86
C LYS A 90 22.41 -2.86 4.50
N GLU A 91 22.91 -4.02 4.06
CA GLU A 91 23.51 -4.15 2.73
C GLU A 91 22.51 -3.75 1.62
N VAL A 92 21.27 -4.26 1.70
CA VAL A 92 20.23 -4.03 0.67
C VAL A 92 19.67 -2.60 0.72
N LEU A 93 19.34 -2.09 1.91
CA LEU A 93 18.60 -0.83 2.08
C LEU A 93 19.48 0.41 2.21
N GLN A 94 20.79 0.25 2.46
CA GLN A 94 21.71 1.38 2.61
C GLN A 94 22.87 1.34 1.62
N LYS A 95 23.57 0.21 1.50
CA LYS A 95 24.78 0.15 0.66
C LYS A 95 24.46 -0.04 -0.82
N HIS A 96 23.42 -0.80 -1.12
CA HIS A 96 22.95 -1.07 -2.48
C HIS A 96 21.56 -0.50 -2.73
N ASP A 97 21.19 0.54 -1.98
CA ASP A 97 19.84 1.12 -1.95
C ASP A 97 19.34 1.45 -3.35
N VAL A 98 20.14 2.12 -4.20
CA VAL A 98 19.78 2.50 -5.58
C VAL A 98 19.29 1.30 -6.41
N SER A 99 19.96 0.15 -6.32
CA SER A 99 19.62 -1.06 -7.06
C SER A 99 18.31 -1.70 -6.59
N PHE A 100 17.97 -1.56 -5.31
CA PHE A 100 16.80 -2.16 -4.68
C PHE A 100 15.69 -1.15 -4.39
N SER A 101 15.82 0.06 -4.91
CA SER A 101 14.98 1.19 -4.52
C SER A 101 13.56 1.11 -5.13
N ASN A 102 13.41 0.49 -6.30
CA ASN A 102 12.13 0.34 -6.97
C ASN A 102 11.23 -0.71 -6.31
N ARG A 103 9.91 -0.46 -6.35
CA ARG A 103 8.90 -1.35 -5.76
C ARG A 103 8.22 -2.20 -6.83
N THR A 104 7.91 -3.44 -6.47
CA THR A 104 6.90 -4.22 -7.17
C THR A 104 5.54 -3.66 -6.82
N ILE A 105 4.72 -3.44 -7.84
CA ILE A 105 3.41 -2.80 -7.71
C ILE A 105 2.34 -3.89 -7.71
N PRO A 106 1.62 -4.08 -6.59
CA PRO A 106 0.45 -4.96 -6.56
C PRO A 106 -0.61 -4.50 -7.55
N ASP A 107 -1.31 -5.43 -8.20
CA ASP A 107 -2.31 -5.11 -9.22
C ASP A 107 -3.48 -4.29 -8.66
N ALA A 108 -3.82 -4.49 -7.38
CA ALA A 108 -4.83 -3.69 -6.67
C ALA A 108 -4.50 -2.18 -6.72
N ILE A 109 -3.22 -1.83 -6.50
CA ILE A 109 -2.72 -0.45 -6.47
C ILE A 109 -2.77 0.21 -7.86
N ARG A 110 -2.96 -0.56 -8.93
CA ARG A 110 -3.13 -0.01 -10.29
C ARG A 110 -4.49 0.64 -10.51
N ALA A 111 -5.44 0.45 -9.59
CA ALA A 111 -6.71 1.18 -9.60
C ALA A 111 -6.48 2.71 -9.65
N HIS A 112 -7.29 3.42 -10.44
CA HIS A 112 -7.15 4.87 -10.70
C HIS A 112 -5.74 5.30 -11.11
N LYS A 113 -4.97 4.42 -11.75
CA LYS A 113 -3.56 4.65 -12.11
C LYS A 113 -2.72 5.14 -10.92
N HIS A 114 -3.09 4.78 -9.69
CA HIS A 114 -2.44 5.31 -8.50
C HIS A 114 -0.94 4.97 -8.48
N HIS A 115 -0.54 3.81 -8.99
CA HIS A 115 0.86 3.45 -9.17
C HIS A 115 1.71 4.39 -10.05
N GLU A 116 1.11 5.18 -10.95
CA GLU A 116 1.82 6.10 -11.84
C GLU A 116 2.10 7.45 -11.17
N VAL A 117 1.43 7.76 -10.06
CA VAL A 117 1.44 9.10 -9.45
C VAL A 117 1.64 9.09 -7.93
N GLY A 118 1.33 7.98 -7.26
CA GLY A 118 1.45 7.83 -5.81
C GLY A 118 2.92 7.68 -5.40
N LEU A 119 3.36 8.54 -4.47
CA LEU A 119 4.76 8.65 -4.03
C LEU A 119 5.46 7.31 -3.73
N PRO A 120 4.84 6.31 -3.06
CA PRO A 120 5.52 5.05 -2.78
C PRO A 120 5.81 4.22 -4.03
N TRP A 121 5.01 4.37 -5.08
CA TRP A 121 4.93 3.44 -6.22
C TRP A 121 5.65 3.95 -7.47
N VAL A 122 5.83 5.26 -7.58
CA VAL A 122 6.55 5.84 -8.73
C VAL A 122 8.03 5.45 -8.69
N PRO A 123 8.65 5.14 -9.85
CA PRO A 123 10.07 4.80 -9.91
C PRO A 123 10.95 5.90 -9.34
N ILE A 124 12.11 5.53 -8.80
CA ILE A 124 13.04 6.49 -8.19
C ILE A 124 13.78 7.26 -9.29
N ALA A 125 13.12 8.32 -9.73
CA ALA A 125 13.53 9.26 -10.76
C ALA A 125 13.28 10.70 -10.28
N MET A 126 13.46 11.67 -11.18
CA MET A 126 13.27 13.10 -10.88
C MET A 126 11.91 13.38 -10.22
N ARG A 127 10.83 12.79 -10.73
CA ARG A 127 9.48 12.94 -10.16
C ARG A 127 9.39 12.49 -8.70
N TRP A 128 9.90 11.30 -8.39
CA TRP A 128 9.92 10.80 -7.00
C TRP A 128 10.73 11.73 -6.09
N ARG A 129 11.90 12.19 -6.57
CA ARG A 129 12.77 13.12 -5.81
C ARG A 129 12.09 14.45 -5.56
N ASN A 130 11.37 15.00 -6.54
CA ASN A 130 10.62 16.25 -6.41
C ASN A 130 9.51 16.10 -5.38
N LEU A 131 8.68 15.05 -5.46
CA LEU A 131 7.63 14.79 -4.47
C LEU A 131 8.21 14.59 -3.06
N ARG A 132 9.35 13.87 -2.94
CA ARG A 132 10.01 13.64 -1.65
C ARG A 132 10.66 14.90 -1.08
N LYS A 133 11.18 15.78 -1.95
CA LYS A 133 11.66 17.12 -1.58
C LYS A 133 10.49 17.96 -1.06
N VAL A 134 9.34 17.96 -1.75
CA VAL A 134 8.14 18.68 -1.29
C VAL A 134 7.72 18.20 0.10
N CYS A 135 7.65 16.88 0.30
CA CYS A 135 7.34 16.29 1.60
C CYS A 135 8.33 16.74 2.69
N ASN A 136 9.63 16.62 2.46
CA ASN A 136 10.64 16.91 3.47
C ASN A 136 10.83 18.41 3.75
N SER A 137 10.65 19.27 2.74
CA SER A 137 10.92 20.70 2.83
C SER A 137 9.71 21.54 3.23
N TYR A 138 8.49 21.03 3.04
CA TYR A 138 7.28 21.84 3.26
C TYR A 138 6.23 21.18 4.15
N ILE A 139 6.23 19.85 4.24
CA ILE A 139 5.17 19.10 4.93
C ILE A 139 5.65 18.58 6.28
N PHE A 140 6.78 17.86 6.29
CA PHE A 140 7.30 17.15 7.45
C PHE A 140 8.52 17.84 8.07
N THR A 141 8.65 19.16 7.93
CA THR A 141 9.72 19.90 8.59
C THR A 141 9.48 19.96 10.10
N ASN A 142 10.55 20.00 10.90
CA ASN A 142 10.44 20.16 12.35
C ASN A 142 9.59 21.40 12.71
N GLN A 143 9.79 22.52 12.00
CA GLN A 143 9.00 23.73 12.20
C GLN A 143 7.48 23.51 11.99
N LYS A 144 7.09 22.79 10.93
CA LYS A 144 5.66 22.47 10.69
C LYS A 144 5.13 21.47 11.72
N LEU A 145 5.94 20.50 12.13
CA LEU A 145 5.57 19.54 13.18
C LEU A 145 5.39 20.23 14.54
N ASP A 146 6.24 21.20 14.87
CA ASP A 146 6.18 21.98 16.11
C ASP A 146 4.99 22.95 16.07
N ALA A 147 4.76 23.63 14.95
CA ALA A 147 3.58 24.48 14.76
C ALA A 147 2.25 23.72 14.94
N ASN A 148 2.22 22.43 14.60
CA ASN A 148 1.06 21.56 14.78
C ASN A 148 1.01 20.87 16.15
N GLN A 149 1.91 21.18 17.10
CA GLN A 149 1.95 20.53 18.42
C GLN A 149 0.67 20.76 19.21
N ASP A 150 0.16 21.99 19.25
CA ASP A 150 -1.04 22.33 20.02
C ASP A 150 -2.29 21.66 19.46
N LEU A 151 -2.36 21.53 18.13
CA LEU A 151 -3.41 20.76 17.47
C LEU A 151 -3.38 19.29 17.91
N ARG A 152 -2.21 18.65 17.87
CA ARG A 152 -2.07 17.25 18.35
C ARG A 152 -2.46 17.12 19.81
N ARG A 153 -2.00 18.05 20.66
CA ARG A 153 -2.35 18.09 22.09
C ARG A 153 -3.85 18.18 22.28
N LYS A 154 -4.52 19.07 21.54
CA LYS A 154 -5.98 19.24 21.56
C LYS A 154 -6.69 17.94 21.19
N LYS A 155 -6.27 17.26 20.12
CA LYS A 155 -6.88 15.97 19.71
C LYS A 155 -6.71 14.85 20.73
N ILE A 156 -5.59 14.82 21.44
CA ILE A 156 -5.39 13.88 22.55
C ILE A 156 -6.27 14.26 23.76
N GLN A 157 -6.40 15.55 24.08
CA GLN A 157 -7.30 16.00 25.15
C GLN A 157 -8.76 15.65 24.85
N GLU A 158 -9.21 15.82 23.60
CA GLU A 158 -10.54 15.39 23.14
C GLU A 158 -10.74 13.88 23.34
N LEU A 159 -9.74 13.05 23.00
CA LEU A 159 -9.79 11.60 23.22
C LEU A 159 -9.85 11.24 24.71
N VAL A 160 -9.05 11.89 25.56
CA VAL A 160 -9.06 11.65 27.02
C VAL A 160 -10.41 12.02 27.61
N ALA A 161 -11.00 13.14 27.18
CA ALA A 161 -12.33 13.55 27.62
C ALA A 161 -13.40 12.51 27.23
N LEU A 162 -13.36 12.01 25.99
CA LEU A 162 -14.25 10.94 25.53
C LEU A 162 -14.10 9.65 26.37
N VAL A 163 -12.85 9.25 26.67
CA VAL A 163 -12.59 8.09 27.53
C VAL A 163 -13.20 8.31 28.92
N GLN A 164 -13.02 9.51 29.49
CA GLN A 164 -13.56 9.85 30.80
C GLN A 164 -15.09 9.83 30.83
N GLU A 165 -15.75 10.30 29.77
CA GLU A 165 -17.20 10.26 29.61
C GLU A 165 -17.72 8.81 29.65
N HIS A 166 -17.16 7.92 28.83
CA HIS A 166 -17.53 6.50 28.83
C HIS A 166 -17.24 5.83 30.19
N CYS A 167 -16.12 6.16 30.84
CA CYS A 167 -15.82 5.64 32.17
C CYS A 167 -16.86 6.06 33.21
N LEU A 168 -17.31 7.31 33.19
CA LEU A 168 -18.34 7.83 34.10
C LEU A 168 -19.72 7.21 33.82
N ALA A 169 -20.04 6.94 32.56
CA ALA A 169 -21.26 6.26 32.15
C ALA A 169 -21.23 4.74 32.42
N GLY A 170 -20.06 4.16 32.69
CA GLY A 170 -19.89 2.71 32.85
C GLY A 170 -20.03 1.94 31.53
N GLU A 171 -19.78 2.60 30.41
CA GLU A 171 -19.98 2.04 29.07
C GLU A 171 -18.69 1.50 28.45
N ALA A 172 -18.81 0.43 27.66
CA ALA A 172 -17.70 -0.08 26.87
C ALA A 172 -17.43 0.82 25.66
N MET A 173 -16.15 1.03 25.34
CA MET A 173 -15.72 1.85 24.19
C MET A 173 -14.91 1.01 23.20
N ASP A 174 -15.20 1.18 21.90
CA ASP A 174 -14.35 0.66 20.83
C ASP A 174 -13.08 1.54 20.71
N ILE A 175 -11.99 1.09 21.33
CA ILE A 175 -10.67 1.75 21.27
C ILE A 175 -10.17 1.88 19.83
N GLY A 176 -10.45 0.91 18.97
CA GLY A 176 -10.04 0.94 17.57
C GLY A 176 -10.77 2.04 16.79
N GLN A 177 -12.06 2.22 17.05
CA GLN A 177 -12.84 3.35 16.51
C GLN A 177 -12.34 4.69 17.04
N ALA A 178 -12.20 4.81 18.37
CA ALA A 178 -11.75 6.06 18.99
C ALA A 178 -10.37 6.47 18.49
N ALA A 179 -9.41 5.55 18.47
CA ALA A 179 -8.05 5.80 17.97
C ALA A 179 -8.04 6.16 16.48
N PHE A 180 -8.85 5.49 15.65
CA PHE A 180 -8.96 5.81 14.23
C PHE A 180 -9.51 7.23 14.02
N THR A 181 -10.63 7.57 14.66
CA THR A 181 -11.25 8.90 14.57
C THR A 181 -10.28 9.99 15.03
N THR A 182 -9.61 9.80 16.16
CA THR A 182 -8.62 10.77 16.66
C THR A 182 -7.45 10.94 15.70
N ALA A 183 -6.92 9.85 15.15
CA ALA A 183 -5.80 9.90 14.20
C ALA A 183 -6.19 10.59 12.89
N VAL A 184 -7.35 10.24 12.32
CA VAL A 184 -7.87 10.88 11.11
C VAL A 184 -8.12 12.36 11.34
N ASN A 185 -8.73 12.75 12.46
CA ASN A 185 -8.95 14.16 12.77
C ASN A 185 -7.65 14.94 12.99
N ALA A 186 -6.65 14.35 13.64
CA ALA A 186 -5.35 14.98 13.81
C ALA A 186 -4.65 15.20 12.46
N LEU A 187 -4.69 14.20 11.59
CA LEU A 187 -4.11 14.26 10.24
C LEU A 187 -4.89 15.24 9.37
N SER A 188 -6.21 15.11 9.29
CA SER A 188 -7.06 15.95 8.44
C SER A 188 -6.99 17.41 8.84
N ASN A 189 -6.90 17.70 10.14
CA ASN A 189 -6.77 19.08 10.59
C ASN A 189 -5.36 19.62 10.29
N SER A 190 -4.31 18.80 10.42
CA SER A 190 -2.97 19.21 10.03
C SER A 190 -2.83 19.44 8.51
N ILE A 191 -3.56 18.67 7.70
CA ILE A 191 -3.43 18.70 6.24
C ILE A 191 -4.37 19.76 5.61
N PHE A 192 -5.63 19.80 6.07
CA PHE A 192 -6.73 20.54 5.46
C PHE A 192 -7.34 21.62 6.38
N SER A 193 -6.91 21.70 7.65
CA SER A 193 -7.57 22.51 8.70
C SER A 193 -9.03 22.13 8.93
N LEU A 194 -9.40 20.87 8.66
CA LEU A 194 -10.75 20.34 8.79
C LEU A 194 -10.76 19.09 9.68
N ASN A 195 -11.83 18.86 10.43
CA ASN A 195 -12.10 17.54 11.02
C ASN A 195 -12.88 16.71 9.99
N LEU A 196 -12.27 15.63 9.46
CA LEU A 196 -12.92 14.77 8.47
C LEU A 196 -13.89 13.76 9.08
N SER A 197 -13.83 13.57 10.40
CA SER A 197 -14.66 12.63 11.12
C SER A 197 -15.17 13.28 12.40
N ASP A 198 -16.48 13.52 12.52
CA ASP A 198 -17.02 13.85 13.83
C ASP A 198 -17.15 12.56 14.64
N SER A 199 -16.75 12.59 15.91
CA SER A 199 -16.81 11.41 16.79
C SER A 199 -18.22 10.85 16.96
N ASN A 200 -19.24 11.66 16.65
CA ASN A 200 -20.65 11.33 16.81
C ASN A 200 -21.39 11.18 15.47
N SER A 201 -20.69 11.13 14.33
CA SER A 201 -21.34 11.04 13.01
C SER A 201 -21.04 9.74 12.27
N ASP A 202 -22.01 9.30 11.46
CA ASP A 202 -21.88 8.15 10.56
C ASP A 202 -20.69 8.29 9.60
N THR A 203 -20.22 9.52 9.34
CA THR A 203 -19.10 9.82 8.44
C THR A 203 -17.78 9.22 8.91
N ALA A 204 -17.50 9.23 10.22
CA ALA A 204 -16.27 8.66 10.78
C ALA A 204 -16.21 7.14 10.58
N SER A 205 -17.34 6.48 10.82
CA SER A 205 -17.50 5.03 10.66
C SER A 205 -17.38 4.63 9.18
N GLN A 206 -18.05 5.36 8.29
CA GLN A 206 -17.96 5.13 6.84
C GLN A 206 -16.54 5.33 6.31
N LEU A 207 -15.83 6.36 6.76
CA LEU A 207 -14.45 6.58 6.37
C LEU A 207 -13.52 5.46 6.87
N LYS A 208 -13.70 5.02 8.13
CA LYS A 208 -12.98 3.87 8.68
C LYS A 208 -13.24 2.60 7.89
N GLU A 209 -14.49 2.35 7.52
CA GLU A 209 -14.87 1.20 6.71
C GLU A 209 -14.19 1.23 5.34
N VAL A 210 -14.26 2.35 4.62
CA VAL A 210 -13.62 2.48 3.30
C VAL A 210 -12.10 2.30 3.39
N VAL A 211 -11.45 2.87 4.40
CA VAL A 211 -10.00 2.69 4.63
C VAL A 211 -9.69 1.24 4.98
N GLY A 212 -10.52 0.60 5.81
CA GLY A 212 -10.42 -0.83 6.14
C GLY A 212 -10.49 -1.71 4.90
N CYS A 213 -11.46 -1.46 4.00
CA CYS A 213 -11.57 -2.18 2.73
C CYS A 213 -10.35 -1.95 1.83
N ILE A 214 -9.80 -0.73 1.77
CA ILE A 214 -8.55 -0.47 1.03
C ILE A 214 -7.41 -1.33 1.60
N MET A 215 -7.25 -1.36 2.92
CA MET A 215 -6.19 -2.15 3.57
C MET A 215 -6.39 -3.65 3.33
N GLU A 216 -7.62 -4.14 3.36
CA GLU A 216 -7.94 -5.53 3.04
C GLU A 216 -7.59 -5.86 1.59
N GLU A 217 -8.09 -5.10 0.61
CA GLU A 217 -7.84 -5.36 -0.81
C GLU A 217 -6.36 -5.21 -1.18
N ALA A 218 -5.63 -4.29 -0.54
CA ALA A 218 -4.18 -4.15 -0.73
C ALA A 218 -3.39 -5.29 -0.08
N GLY A 219 -3.86 -5.83 1.05
CA GLY A 219 -3.19 -6.89 1.79
C GLY A 219 -3.52 -8.30 1.31
N LYS A 220 -4.64 -8.48 0.59
CA LYS A 220 -5.13 -9.77 0.12
C LYS A 220 -4.20 -10.38 -0.94
N PRO A 221 -3.85 -11.67 -0.84
CA PRO A 221 -3.13 -12.35 -1.91
C PRO A 221 -3.92 -12.30 -3.22
N ASN A 222 -3.32 -11.73 -4.26
CA ASN A 222 -3.90 -11.61 -5.59
C ASN A 222 -3.16 -12.50 -6.60
N LEU A 223 -3.88 -13.39 -7.27
CA LEU A 223 -3.36 -14.27 -8.31
C LEU A 223 -2.69 -13.49 -9.44
N ALA A 224 -3.18 -12.28 -9.75
CA ALA A 224 -2.60 -11.40 -10.75
C ALA A 224 -1.17 -10.92 -10.39
N ASP A 225 -0.82 -10.94 -9.10
CA ASP A 225 0.53 -10.58 -8.61
C ASP A 225 1.53 -11.73 -8.70
N TYR A 226 1.04 -12.98 -8.66
CA TYR A 226 1.87 -14.18 -8.78
C TYR A 226 1.90 -14.75 -10.20
N PHE A 227 0.87 -14.49 -11.00
CA PHE A 227 0.71 -14.97 -12.37
C PHE A 227 0.35 -13.79 -13.29
N PRO A 228 1.34 -13.06 -13.82
CA PRO A 228 1.11 -11.85 -14.62
C PRO A 228 0.16 -12.00 -15.82
N VAL A 229 0.07 -13.20 -16.40
CA VAL A 229 -0.88 -13.52 -17.49
C VAL A 229 -2.35 -13.30 -17.06
N LEU A 230 -2.66 -13.39 -15.77
CA LEU A 230 -4.02 -13.25 -15.25
C LEU A 230 -4.43 -11.80 -14.93
N ARG A 231 -3.52 -10.82 -15.06
CA ARG A 231 -3.79 -9.40 -14.72
C ARG A 231 -4.95 -8.77 -15.48
N GLY A 232 -5.19 -9.21 -16.71
CA GLY A 232 -6.28 -8.67 -17.54
C GLY A 232 -7.69 -9.07 -17.10
N VAL A 233 -7.81 -10.15 -16.30
CA VAL A 233 -9.12 -10.76 -15.99
C VAL A 233 -9.65 -10.34 -14.62
N ASP A 234 -8.77 -9.99 -13.66
CA ASP A 234 -9.13 -9.69 -12.26
C ASP A 234 -10.01 -10.81 -11.63
N LEU A 235 -9.51 -12.05 -11.65
CA LEU A 235 -10.26 -13.25 -11.23
C LEU A 235 -10.88 -13.15 -9.82
N GLN A 236 -10.22 -12.44 -8.91
CA GLN A 236 -10.69 -12.25 -7.52
C GLN A 236 -11.49 -10.96 -7.33
N GLY A 237 -11.65 -10.15 -8.37
CA GLY A 237 -12.32 -8.85 -8.34
C GLY A 237 -11.67 -7.81 -7.44
N ILE A 238 -10.40 -8.02 -7.05
CA ILE A 238 -9.67 -7.20 -6.06
C ILE A 238 -9.45 -5.80 -6.63
N LYS A 239 -8.95 -5.72 -7.86
CA LYS A 239 -8.67 -4.43 -8.50
C LYS A 239 -9.95 -3.64 -8.74
N ARG A 240 -11.04 -4.32 -9.13
CA ARG A 240 -12.36 -3.69 -9.28
C ARG A 240 -12.90 -3.12 -7.97
N ARG A 241 -12.83 -3.86 -6.85
CA ARG A 241 -13.26 -3.35 -5.55
C ARG A 241 -12.35 -2.22 -5.06
N MET A 242 -11.03 -2.36 -5.23
CA MET A 242 -10.07 -1.29 -4.93
C MET A 242 -10.42 0.00 -5.70
N ALA A 243 -10.81 -0.08 -6.96
CA ALA A 243 -11.24 1.09 -7.74
C ALA A 243 -12.48 1.78 -7.15
N ILE A 244 -13.42 1.04 -6.58
CA ILE A 244 -14.58 1.62 -5.88
C ILE A 244 -14.12 2.36 -4.63
N HIS A 245 -13.29 1.73 -3.78
CA HIS A 245 -12.83 2.35 -2.53
C HIS A 245 -11.92 3.55 -2.76
N PHE A 246 -10.97 3.47 -3.68
CA PHE A 246 -10.15 4.60 -4.10
C PHE A 246 -11.01 5.73 -4.68
N GLY A 247 -12.03 5.40 -5.48
CA GLY A 247 -12.94 6.41 -6.03
C GLY A 247 -13.64 7.21 -4.94
N LYS A 248 -14.15 6.55 -3.89
CA LYS A 248 -14.79 7.22 -2.75
C LYS A 248 -13.84 8.22 -2.07
N ILE A 249 -12.61 7.79 -1.75
CA ILE A 249 -11.63 8.64 -1.07
C ILE A 249 -11.12 9.78 -1.96
N LEU A 250 -10.82 9.50 -3.23
CA LEU A 250 -10.37 10.52 -4.17
C LEU A 250 -11.45 11.58 -4.38
N ASN A 251 -12.73 11.21 -4.41
CA ASN A 251 -13.84 12.15 -4.49
C ASN A 251 -13.92 13.09 -3.27
N ILE A 252 -13.65 12.58 -2.07
CA ILE A 252 -13.57 13.41 -0.85
C ILE A 252 -12.45 14.43 -1.00
N PHE A 253 -11.26 13.99 -1.40
CA PHE A 253 -10.13 14.90 -1.61
C PHE A 253 -10.37 15.90 -2.75
N ASP A 254 -11.05 15.48 -3.82
CA ASP A 254 -11.47 16.37 -4.89
C ASP A 254 -12.39 17.47 -4.37
N GLY A 255 -13.37 17.15 -3.53
CA GLY A 255 -14.23 18.15 -2.89
C GLY A 255 -13.43 19.19 -2.12
N ILE A 256 -12.55 18.75 -1.23
CA ILE A 256 -11.72 19.64 -0.38
C ILE A 256 -10.79 20.51 -1.22
N VAL A 257 -10.10 19.93 -2.20
CA VAL A 257 -9.17 20.65 -3.08
C VAL A 257 -9.93 21.69 -3.90
N ASN A 258 -11.08 21.33 -4.48
CA ASN A 258 -11.87 22.24 -5.28
C ASN A 258 -12.45 23.39 -4.44
N GLU A 259 -12.96 23.10 -3.25
CA GLU A 259 -13.44 24.13 -2.33
C GLU A 259 -12.34 25.14 -2.00
N ARG A 260 -11.14 24.64 -1.64
CA ARG A 260 -9.99 25.52 -1.36
C ARG A 260 -9.59 26.35 -2.56
N LEU A 261 -9.56 25.76 -3.76
CA LEU A 261 -9.27 26.47 -5.01
C LEU A 261 -10.29 27.58 -5.30
N GLN A 262 -11.57 27.41 -4.95
CA GLN A 262 -12.57 28.47 -5.12
C GLN A 262 -12.38 29.59 -4.09
N LEU A 263 -12.11 29.25 -2.82
CA LEU A 263 -11.83 30.24 -1.78
C LEU A 263 -10.63 31.13 -2.14
N ARG A 264 -9.56 30.55 -2.71
CA ARG A 264 -8.36 31.27 -3.15
C ARG A 264 -8.62 32.30 -4.26
N LYS A 265 -9.71 32.14 -5.03
CA LYS A 265 -10.10 33.08 -6.09
C LYS A 265 -10.89 34.28 -5.56
N MET A 266 -11.36 34.22 -4.31
CA MET A 266 -12.13 35.30 -3.71
C MET A 266 -11.24 36.48 -3.33
N GLN A 267 -11.76 37.70 -3.50
CA GLN A 267 -11.02 38.91 -3.15
C GLN A 267 -10.81 38.98 -1.63
N GLY A 268 -9.57 39.18 -1.18
CA GLY A 268 -9.22 39.25 0.25
C GLY A 268 -8.94 37.89 0.90
N TYR A 269 -8.73 36.82 0.11
CA TYR A 269 -8.31 35.53 0.65
C TYR A 269 -7.03 35.63 1.48
N VAL A 270 -7.08 35.14 2.71
CA VAL A 270 -5.92 34.99 3.60
C VAL A 270 -5.55 33.51 3.65
N PRO A 271 -4.31 33.15 3.27
CA PRO A 271 -3.85 31.75 3.32
C PRO A 271 -3.96 31.16 4.72
N VAL A 272 -4.56 29.97 4.80
CA VAL A 272 -4.66 29.17 6.03
C VAL A 272 -3.28 28.60 6.42
N ASN A 273 -2.35 28.53 5.46
CA ASN A 273 -0.97 28.07 5.64
C ASN A 273 -0.84 26.62 6.13
N ASP A 274 -1.89 25.82 5.91
CA ASP A 274 -1.86 24.36 6.07
C ASP A 274 -1.12 23.67 4.90
N MET A 275 -1.04 22.34 4.97
CA MET A 275 -0.36 21.55 3.94
C MET A 275 -1.02 21.71 2.57
N LEU A 276 -2.36 21.71 2.51
CA LEU A 276 -3.08 21.87 1.25
C LEU A 276 -2.75 23.22 0.60
N ASP A 277 -2.81 24.33 1.35
CA ASP A 277 -2.45 25.64 0.83
C ASP A 277 -1.01 25.68 0.32
N THR A 278 -0.09 25.08 1.06
CA THR A 278 1.32 25.02 0.67
C THR A 278 1.51 24.23 -0.63
N LEU A 279 0.84 23.09 -0.77
CA LEU A 279 0.89 22.27 -1.99
C LEU A 279 0.24 22.96 -3.19
N LEU A 280 -0.86 23.68 -3.00
CA LEU A 280 -1.52 24.43 -4.07
C LEU A 280 -0.63 25.59 -4.53
N THR A 281 0.01 26.33 -3.63
CA THR A 281 1.01 27.36 -4.00
C THR A 281 2.15 26.76 -4.82
N ILE A 282 2.73 25.63 -4.38
CA ILE A 282 3.80 24.94 -5.13
C ILE A 282 3.32 24.50 -6.52
N SER A 283 2.07 24.05 -6.63
CA SER A 283 1.47 23.63 -7.90
C SER A 283 1.14 24.81 -8.83
N GLU A 284 0.95 26.02 -8.30
CA GLU A 284 0.69 27.25 -9.06
C GLU A 284 1.99 27.93 -9.51
N ASP A 285 3.02 27.94 -8.66
CA ASP A 285 4.36 28.49 -8.91
C ASP A 285 5.19 27.65 -9.90
N ASN A 286 4.53 26.85 -10.75
CA ASN A 286 5.04 25.66 -11.44
C ASN A 286 6.02 25.93 -12.59
N ASN A 287 6.93 26.89 -12.45
CA ASN A 287 8.04 27.15 -13.36
C ASN A 287 8.97 25.93 -13.57
N GLU A 288 8.88 24.90 -12.71
CA GLU A 288 9.72 23.69 -12.75
C GLU A 288 8.95 22.36 -12.91
N GLY A 289 7.62 22.37 -13.07
CA GLY A 289 6.82 21.12 -13.23
C GLY A 289 6.92 20.16 -12.03
N ILE A 290 7.03 20.70 -10.81
CA ILE A 290 7.37 19.96 -9.58
C ILE A 290 6.21 19.07 -9.14
N MET A 291 4.97 19.58 -9.22
CA MET A 291 3.77 18.89 -8.78
C MET A 291 2.55 19.38 -9.58
N GLU A 292 1.70 18.46 -10.01
CA GLU A 292 0.39 18.77 -10.58
C GLU A 292 -0.71 18.62 -9.53
N THR A 293 -1.80 19.37 -9.68
CA THR A 293 -2.99 19.25 -8.80
C THR A 293 -3.56 17.82 -8.77
N SER A 294 -3.44 17.09 -9.89
CA SER A 294 -3.81 15.67 -9.98
C SER A 294 -3.05 14.80 -8.97
N GLN A 295 -1.78 15.13 -8.69
CA GLN A 295 -0.89 14.39 -7.81
C GLN A 295 -1.15 14.68 -6.34
N ILE A 296 -1.63 15.88 -6.02
CA ILE A 296 -1.95 16.31 -4.64
C ILE A 296 -2.91 15.32 -3.98
N LYS A 297 -3.96 14.89 -4.68
CA LYS A 297 -4.96 13.94 -4.16
C LYS A 297 -4.39 12.56 -3.88
N HIS A 298 -3.51 12.08 -4.77
CA HIS A 298 -2.84 10.81 -4.58
C HIS A 298 -1.78 10.88 -3.48
N LEU A 299 -1.15 12.04 -3.29
CA LEU A 299 -0.29 12.29 -2.15
C LEU A 299 -1.09 12.24 -0.85
N PHE A 300 -2.28 12.85 -0.78
CA PHE A 300 -3.15 12.76 0.40
C PHE A 300 -3.61 11.33 0.69
N LEU A 301 -3.91 10.53 -0.34
CA LEU A 301 -4.23 9.11 -0.17
C LEU A 301 -3.07 8.35 0.50
N VAL A 302 -1.84 8.69 0.14
CA VAL A 302 -0.64 8.09 0.75
C VAL A 302 -0.41 8.64 2.16
N THR A 303 -0.45 9.95 2.36
CA THR A 303 -0.06 10.57 3.65
C THR A 303 -1.12 10.40 4.74
N SER A 304 -2.41 10.34 4.37
CA SER A 304 -3.51 10.25 5.34
C SER A 304 -3.78 8.81 5.78
N PHE A 305 -3.47 7.84 4.93
CA PHE A 305 -3.82 6.44 5.16
C PHE A 305 -2.62 5.49 5.16
N SER A 306 -1.39 6.01 5.01
CA SER A 306 -0.20 5.26 5.40
C SER A 306 -0.22 5.15 6.93
N PRO A 307 -0.37 3.95 7.51
CA PRO A 307 -0.53 3.86 8.95
C PRO A 307 0.75 4.35 9.66
N PRO A 308 0.65 5.17 10.71
CA PRO A 308 1.82 5.64 11.47
C PRO A 308 2.61 4.49 12.11
N PHE A 309 1.98 3.32 12.26
CA PHE A 309 2.55 2.12 12.90
C PHE A 309 3.01 1.02 11.93
N THR A 310 2.94 1.24 10.62
CA THR A 310 3.33 0.24 9.61
C THR A 310 4.53 0.64 8.79
N ASN A 311 5.44 1.46 9.34
CA ASN A 311 6.84 1.39 8.91
C ASN A 311 7.51 0.05 9.28
N CYS A 312 6.82 -0.81 10.05
CA CYS A 312 7.27 -2.19 10.33
C CYS A 312 6.31 -3.27 9.83
N PHE A 313 4.98 -3.12 9.91
CA PHE A 313 4.09 -4.26 9.62
C PHE A 313 3.68 -4.42 8.14
N ILE A 314 3.62 -3.34 7.34
CA ILE A 314 3.39 -3.44 5.88
C ILE A 314 4.70 -3.63 5.11
N TYR A 315 5.83 -3.25 5.71
CA TYR A 315 7.19 -3.49 5.16
C TYR A 315 7.51 -4.96 4.99
N VAL A 316 6.82 -5.78 5.75
CA VAL A 316 7.07 -7.20 5.91
C VAL A 316 6.21 -7.97 4.91
N PHE A 317 4.93 -7.68 4.70
CA PHE A 317 4.10 -8.56 3.85
C PHE A 317 4.00 -8.27 2.35
N HIS A 318 4.10 -7.01 1.94
CA HIS A 318 3.71 -6.63 0.58
C HIS A 318 4.70 -5.71 -0.14
N LEU A 319 5.72 -5.22 0.55
CA LEU A 319 6.77 -4.42 -0.08
C LEU A 319 7.83 -5.33 -0.68
N LYS A 320 7.50 -5.93 -1.83
CA LYS A 320 8.51 -6.48 -2.74
C LYS A 320 9.34 -5.32 -3.30
N PHE A 321 10.56 -5.15 -2.83
CA PHE A 321 11.53 -4.21 -3.42
C PHE A 321 12.30 -4.94 -4.52
N SER A 322 12.01 -4.70 -5.80
CA SER A 322 12.69 -5.40 -6.90
C SER A 322 12.87 -6.92 -6.65
N ASN A 323 11.79 -7.61 -6.22
CA ASN A 323 11.75 -9.01 -5.78
C ASN A 323 12.24 -9.32 -4.35
N PHE A 324 12.54 -8.35 -3.48
CA PHE A 324 13.01 -8.59 -2.11
C PHE A 324 11.91 -8.40 -1.07
N LEU A 325 11.91 -9.27 -0.07
CA LEU A 325 10.94 -9.38 1.00
C LEU A 325 11.72 -9.26 2.32
N LEU A 326 11.56 -8.16 3.06
CA LEU A 326 12.36 -7.85 4.26
C LEU A 326 11.54 -8.12 5.53
N PHE A 327 12.11 -8.91 6.45
CA PHE A 327 11.46 -9.35 7.71
C PHE A 327 12.42 -9.25 8.89
#